data_AF-A0A2N3AUM2-F1
#
_entry.id   AF-A0A2N3AUM2-F1
#
_cell.length_a   1.000
_cell.length_b   1.000
_cell.length_c   1.000
_cell.angle_alpha   90.00
_cell.angle_beta   90.00
_cell.angle_gamma   90.00
#
_symmetry.space_group_name_H-M   'P 1'
#
loop_
_entity.id
_entity.type
_entity.pdbx_description
1 polymer ?
#
loop_
_entity_poly.entity_id
_entity_poly.type
_entity_poly.pdbx_seq_one_letter_code
_entity_poly.pdbx_strand_id
1 'polypeptide(L)'
;MAKRTILWTVLPHGRIGDGPDAGRYRVSVLVSPRLTPETSDETRLGAFEEFLDWPKTLAGGVFAVRIGAEEVGLRLLSKPDGEIWRKLFVAETPVEGFRYADMSRINLSDDADTMAQKIRKAKTDPEP
;
A
#
# COMPACT_ATOMS: atom_id res chain seq x y z
N MET A 1 7.96 -13.80 -8.76
CA MET A 1 6.60 -13.99 -8.22
C MET A 1 6.31 -12.71 -7.47
N ALA A 2 5.39 -11.90 -7.96
CA ALA A 2 5.22 -10.51 -7.55
C ALA A 2 5.24 -10.35 -6.02
N LYS A 3 6.21 -9.60 -5.51
CA LYS A 3 6.39 -9.42 -4.08
C LYS A 3 5.37 -8.42 -3.54
N ARG A 4 4.69 -8.80 -2.45
CA ARG A 4 3.76 -7.93 -1.71
C ARG A 4 4.21 -7.79 -0.27
N THR A 5 4.24 -6.56 0.23
CA THR A 5 4.40 -6.29 1.67
C THR A 5 3.24 -5.43 2.12
N ILE A 6 2.55 -5.83 3.19
CA ILE A 6 1.45 -5.06 3.75
C ILE A 6 1.85 -4.61 5.14
N LEU A 7 1.95 -3.30 5.33
CA LEU A 7 2.11 -2.70 6.65
C LEU A 7 0.73 -2.43 7.26
N TRP A 8 0.54 -2.91 8.48
CA TRP A 8 -0.68 -2.71 9.25
C TRP A 8 -0.35 -1.85 10.47
N THR A 9 -0.99 -0.69 10.60
CA THR A 9 -0.80 0.21 11.73
C THR A 9 -2.10 0.28 12.51
N VAL A 10 -2.07 -0.19 13.76
CA VAL A 10 -3.22 -0.16 14.67
C VAL A 10 -3.18 1.11 15.51
N LEU A 11 -4.29 1.84 15.54
CA LEU A 11 -4.46 3.10 16.23
C LEU A 11 -5.65 3.02 17.20
N PRO A 12 -5.54 3.53 18.44
CA PRO A 12 -6.69 3.64 19.34
C PRO A 12 -7.80 4.50 18.73
N HIS A 13 -9.06 4.06 18.86
CA HIS A 13 -10.21 4.80 18.33
C HIS A 13 -11.38 4.83 19.34
N GLY A 14 -11.03 4.96 20.62
CA GLY A 14 -11.97 5.18 21.71
C GLY A 14 -12.93 4.01 21.93
N ARG A 15 -14.15 4.35 22.37
CA ARG A 15 -15.26 3.40 22.59
C ARG A 15 -16.41 3.69 21.64
N ILE A 16 -17.20 2.67 21.37
CA ILE A 16 -18.45 2.80 20.61
C ILE A 16 -19.48 3.53 21.49
N GLY A 17 -20.07 4.61 20.97
CA GLY A 17 -21.02 5.46 21.71
C GLY A 17 -22.41 4.83 21.83
N ASP A 18 -22.98 4.40 20.71
CA ASP A 18 -24.37 3.93 20.63
C ASP A 18 -24.50 2.59 19.89
N GLY A 19 -25.67 1.95 20.03
CA GLY A 19 -26.02 0.72 19.33
C GLY A 19 -25.64 -0.56 20.10
N PRO A 20 -25.76 -1.74 19.45
CA PRO A 20 -25.59 -3.04 20.12
C PRO A 20 -24.18 -3.28 20.66
N ASP A 21 -23.21 -2.48 20.25
CA ASP A 21 -21.81 -2.59 20.64
C ASP A 21 -21.34 -1.45 21.56
N ALA A 22 -22.27 -0.64 22.07
CA ALA A 22 -21.97 0.49 22.94
C ALA A 22 -21.05 0.09 24.11
N GLY A 23 -20.07 0.95 24.40
CA GLY A 23 -19.07 0.74 25.45
C GLY A 23 -17.88 -0.14 25.06
N ARG A 24 -17.94 -0.91 23.97
CA ARG A 24 -16.79 -1.70 23.48
C ARG A 24 -15.67 -0.80 22.95
N TYR A 25 -14.43 -1.23 23.12
CA TYR A 25 -13.27 -0.55 22.54
C TYR A 25 -13.23 -0.70 21.03
N ARG A 26 -12.75 0.35 20.36
CA ARG A 26 -12.56 0.40 18.92
C ARG A 26 -11.12 0.79 18.61
N VAL A 27 -10.62 0.22 17.53
CA VAL A 27 -9.34 0.58 16.91
C VAL A 27 -9.57 0.97 15.45
N SER A 28 -8.71 1.82 14.92
CA SER A 28 -8.56 2.04 13.49
C SER A 28 -7.34 1.27 13.02
N VAL A 29 -7.45 0.59 11.89
CA VAL A 29 -6.33 -0.11 11.26
C VAL A 29 -6.05 0.57 9.93
N LEU A 30 -4.92 1.26 9.83
CA LEU A 30 -4.42 1.78 8.57
C LEU A 30 -3.64 0.67 7.85
N VAL A 31 -3.99 0.43 6.59
CA VAL A 31 -3.35 -0.59 5.76
C VAL A 31 -2.55 0.12 4.68
N SER A 32 -1.27 -0.21 4.56
CA SER A 32 -0.37 0.35 3.54
C SER A 32 0.27 -0.79 2.74
N PRO A 33 -0.37 -1.23 1.64
CA PRO A 33 0.21 -2.20 0.73
C PRO A 33 1.36 -1.60 -0.07
N ARG A 34 2.41 -2.39 -0.26
CA ARG A 34 3.51 -2.13 -1.20
C ARG A 34 3.57 -3.30 -2.18
N LEU A 35 3.30 -3.00 -3.44
CA LEU A 35 3.38 -3.95 -4.54
C LEU A 35 4.71 -3.74 -5.26
N THR A 36 5.50 -4.79 -5.42
CA THR A 36 6.81 -4.73 -6.08
C THR A 36 6.81 -5.73 -7.24
N PRO A 37 6.63 -5.23 -8.48
CA PRO A 37 6.84 -6.04 -9.67
C PRO A 37 8.27 -6.57 -9.71
N GLU A 38 8.45 -7.86 -9.96
CA GLU A 38 9.75 -8.50 -10.15
C GLU A 38 10.02 -8.78 -11.63
N THR A 39 8.96 -8.89 -12.43
CA THR A 39 9.01 -9.16 -13.88
C THR A 39 8.19 -8.16 -14.68
N SER A 40 8.38 -8.14 -16.01
CA SER A 40 7.71 -7.17 -16.90
C SER A 40 6.19 -7.36 -16.99
N ASP A 41 5.72 -8.59 -16.81
CA ASP A 41 4.29 -8.95 -16.77
C ASP A 41 3.60 -8.53 -15.46
N GLU A 42 4.36 -8.21 -14.41
CA GLU A 42 3.85 -7.79 -13.10
C GLU A 42 3.69 -6.27 -12.95
N THR A 43 3.86 -5.50 -14.04
CA THR A 43 3.84 -4.02 -14.04
C THR A 43 2.44 -3.39 -13.97
N ARG A 44 1.41 -4.19 -13.73
CA ARG A 44 0.00 -3.77 -13.67
C ARG A 44 -0.71 -4.40 -12.48
N LEU A 45 -1.76 -3.73 -12.00
CA LEU A 45 -2.53 -4.19 -10.85
C LEU A 45 -3.16 -5.57 -11.08
N GLY A 46 -3.46 -5.93 -12.33
CA GLY A 46 -3.96 -7.26 -12.69
C GLY A 46 -3.06 -8.42 -12.26
N ALA A 47 -1.75 -8.20 -12.06
CA ALA A 47 -0.83 -9.21 -11.50
C ALA A 47 -0.98 -9.41 -9.97
N PHE A 48 -1.84 -8.61 -9.33
CA PHE A 48 -2.12 -8.59 -7.90
C PHE A 48 -3.64 -8.67 -7.68
N GLU A 49 -4.25 -9.79 -8.09
CA GLU A 49 -5.70 -9.99 -8.14
C GLU A 49 -6.42 -9.62 -6.84
N GLU A 50 -5.80 -9.85 -5.68
CA GLU A 50 -6.39 -9.54 -4.38
C GLU A 50 -6.64 -8.04 -4.18
N PHE A 51 -5.93 -7.17 -4.90
CA PHE A 51 -6.09 -5.72 -4.86
C PHE A 51 -7.05 -5.18 -5.92
N LEU A 52 -7.52 -6.00 -6.87
CA LEU A 52 -8.59 -5.61 -7.78
C LEU A 52 -9.91 -5.41 -7.04
N ASP A 53 -10.14 -6.19 -5.98
CA ASP A 53 -11.28 -6.02 -5.06
C ASP A 53 -10.82 -6.16 -3.61
N TRP A 54 -9.96 -5.22 -3.19
CA TRP A 54 -9.40 -5.21 -1.85
C TRP A 54 -10.47 -5.21 -0.73
N PRO A 55 -11.59 -4.47 -0.84
CA PRO A 55 -12.69 -4.57 0.12
C PRO A 55 -13.23 -5.99 0.31
N LYS A 56 -13.42 -6.72 -0.80
CA LYS A 56 -13.85 -8.13 -0.74
C LYS A 56 -12.79 -9.03 -0.12
N THR A 57 -11.51 -8.81 -0.46
CA THR A 57 -10.39 -9.56 0.15
C THR A 57 -10.36 -9.36 1.66
N LEU A 58 -10.49 -8.11 2.13
CA LEU A 58 -10.51 -7.78 3.56
C LEU A 58 -11.73 -8.39 4.28
N ALA A 59 -12.89 -8.46 3.63
CA ALA A 59 -14.10 -9.03 4.21
C ALA A 59 -13.98 -10.54 4.51
N GLY A 60 -13.10 -11.25 3.81
CA GLY A 60 -12.78 -12.66 4.09
C GLY A 60 -11.75 -12.87 5.20
N GLY A 61 -11.13 -11.80 5.70
CA GLY A 61 -10.08 -11.87 6.71
C GLY A 61 -10.62 -12.03 8.14
N VAL A 62 -9.87 -12.77 8.96
CA VAL A 62 -10.05 -12.80 10.42
C VAL A 62 -8.93 -11.98 11.05
N PHE A 63 -9.30 -11.03 11.90
CA PHE A 63 -8.35 -10.11 12.51
C PHE A 63 -8.33 -10.29 14.02
N ALA A 64 -7.13 -10.18 14.58
CA ALA A 64 -6.94 -10.11 16.02
C ALA A 64 -5.80 -9.11 16.33
N VAL A 65 -5.83 -8.53 17.52
CA VAL A 65 -4.75 -7.71 18.04
C VAL A 65 -4.14 -8.40 19.25
N ARG A 66 -2.81 -8.48 19.27
CA ARG A 66 -2.08 -8.97 20.44
C ARG A 66 -1.81 -7.80 21.39
N ILE A 67 -2.26 -7.94 22.64
CA ILE A 67 -2.07 -6.96 23.72
C ILE A 67 -1.35 -7.69 24.86
N GLY A 68 -0.06 -7.40 25.05
CA GLY A 68 0.77 -8.17 25.96
C GLY A 68 0.88 -9.64 25.53
N ALA A 69 0.40 -10.54 26.38
CA ALA A 69 0.34 -11.98 26.13
C ALA A 69 -1.00 -12.46 25.56
N GLU A 70 -2.03 -11.60 25.53
CA GLU A 70 -3.37 -11.97 25.07
C GLU A 70 -3.58 -11.62 23.61
N GLU A 71 -4.34 -12.48 22.91
CA GLU A 71 -4.85 -12.22 21.57
C GLU A 71 -6.34 -11.91 21.64
N VAL A 72 -6.72 -10.72 21.19
CA VAL A 72 -8.10 -10.25 21.23
C VAL A 72 -8.64 -10.21 19.80
N GLY A 73 -9.66 -11.02 19.53
CA GLY A 73 -10.36 -11.03 18.24
C GLY A 73 -10.99 -9.67 17.93
N LEU A 74 -10.82 -9.23 16.68
CA LEU A 74 -11.40 -8.00 16.16
C LEU A 74 -12.61 -8.32 15.30
N ARG A 75 -13.64 -7.46 15.39
CA ARG A 75 -14.77 -7.46 14.47
C ARG A 75 -14.68 -6.23 13.58
N LEU A 76 -14.78 -6.44 12.27
CA LEU A 76 -14.77 -5.37 11.30
C LEU A 76 -16.05 -4.53 11.44
N LEU A 77 -15.88 -3.22 11.63
CA LEU A 77 -16.99 -2.25 11.72
C LEU A 77 -17.18 -1.44 10.43
N SER A 78 -16.11 -1.26 9.66
CA SER A 78 -16.15 -0.54 8.40
C SER A 78 -16.83 -1.37 7.30
N LYS A 79 -17.52 -0.68 6.39
CA LYS A 79 -18.12 -1.25 5.18
C LYS A 79 -17.51 -0.55 3.97
N PRO A 80 -16.26 -0.90 3.59
CA PRO A 80 -15.64 -0.31 2.40
C PRO A 80 -16.44 -0.66 1.15
N ASP A 81 -16.54 0.30 0.23
CA ASP A 81 -17.31 0.15 -1.01
C ASP A 81 -16.45 -0.46 -2.13
N GLY A 82 -16.74 -1.73 -2.46
CA GLY A 82 -16.05 -2.45 -3.53
C GLY A 82 -16.34 -1.92 -4.94
N GLU A 83 -17.51 -1.32 -5.18
CA GLU A 83 -17.82 -0.73 -6.48
C GLU A 83 -16.98 0.52 -6.74
N ILE A 84 -16.85 1.40 -5.74
CA ILE A 84 -15.98 2.58 -5.84
C ILE A 84 -14.52 2.14 -6.01
N TRP A 85 -14.07 1.14 -5.25
CA TRP A 85 -12.71 0.61 -5.37
C TRP A 85 -12.38 0.14 -6.79
N ARG A 86 -13.23 -0.72 -7.37
CA ARG A 86 -13.05 -1.25 -8.74
C ARG A 86 -13.13 -0.18 -9.83
N LYS A 87 -13.78 0.96 -9.56
CA LYS A 87 -13.79 2.12 -10.48
C LYS A 87 -12.48 2.90 -10.44
N LEU A 88 -11.81 2.96 -9.29
CA LEU A 88 -10.55 3.68 -9.11
C LEU A 88 -9.33 2.85 -9.51
N PHE A 89 -9.37 1.55 -9.24
CA PHE A 89 -8.26 0.62 -9.41
C PHE A 89 -8.69 -0.52 -10.33
N VAL A 90 -8.26 -0.46 -11.58
CA VAL A 90 -8.57 -1.45 -12.63
C VAL A 90 -7.37 -2.33 -12.90
N ALA A 91 -7.55 -3.43 -13.63
CA ALA A 91 -6.47 -4.37 -13.94
C ALA A 91 -5.30 -3.70 -14.67
N GLU A 92 -5.58 -2.66 -15.45
CA GLU A 92 -4.62 -1.89 -16.23
C GLU A 92 -3.88 -0.82 -15.41
N THR A 93 -4.30 -0.56 -14.17
CA THR A 93 -3.66 0.44 -13.31
C THR A 93 -2.16 0.13 -13.20
N PRO A 94 -1.27 1.09 -13.52
CA PRO A 94 0.17 0.84 -13.50
C PRO A 94 0.64 0.60 -12.06
N VAL A 95 1.54 -0.38 -11.90
CA VAL A 95 2.22 -0.65 -10.64
C VAL A 95 3.71 -0.47 -10.89
N GLU A 96 4.27 0.58 -10.32
CA GLU A 96 5.70 0.88 -10.42
C GLU A 96 6.40 0.52 -9.12
N GLY A 97 7.26 -0.48 -9.17
CA GLY A 97 8.20 -0.75 -8.09
C GLY A 97 9.22 0.38 -7.98
N PHE A 98 9.76 0.58 -6.78
CA PHE A 98 10.89 1.49 -6.59
C PHE A 98 12.07 1.01 -7.43
N ARG A 99 12.53 1.83 -8.37
CA ARG A 99 13.77 1.62 -9.10
C ARG A 99 14.84 2.50 -8.46
N TYR A 100 15.90 1.86 -7.96
CA TYR A 100 17.05 2.61 -7.49
C TYR A 100 17.62 3.41 -8.66
N ALA A 101 17.84 4.71 -8.43
CA ALA A 101 18.57 5.56 -9.34
C ALA A 101 19.81 6.03 -8.59
N ASP A 102 21.00 5.72 -9.10
CA ASP A 102 22.24 6.23 -8.52
C ASP A 102 22.31 7.74 -8.72
N MET A 103 22.03 8.46 -7.63
CA MET A 103 22.13 9.92 -7.59
C MET A 103 23.48 10.41 -7.04
N SER A 104 24.45 9.53 -6.79
CA SER A 104 25.77 9.91 -6.24
C SER A 104 26.53 10.92 -7.12
N ARG A 105 26.21 10.97 -8.41
CA ARG A 105 26.80 11.87 -9.40
C ARG A 105 26.04 13.19 -9.59
N ILE A 106 24.88 13.34 -8.95
CA ILE A 106 24.07 14.56 -8.99
C ILE A 106 24.38 15.34 -7.71
N ASN A 107 25.10 16.45 -7.86
CA ASN A 107 25.35 17.33 -6.73
C ASN A 107 24.14 18.27 -6.58
N LEU A 108 23.50 18.27 -5.42
CA LEU A 108 22.32 19.10 -5.16
C LEU A 108 22.65 20.60 -5.09
N SER A 109 23.93 20.97 -5.08
CA SER A 109 24.40 22.35 -5.20
C SER A 109 24.60 22.82 -6.64
N ASP A 110 24.45 21.96 -7.64
CA ASP A 110 24.55 22.36 -9.04
C ASP A 110 23.38 23.28 -9.42
N ASP A 111 23.60 24.14 -10.42
CA ASP A 111 22.50 24.93 -10.99
C ASP A 111 21.46 24.03 -11.67
N ALA A 112 20.25 24.59 -11.85
CA ALA A 112 19.10 23.84 -12.35
C ALA A 112 19.33 23.21 -13.74
N ASP A 113 20.08 23.89 -14.62
CA ASP A 113 20.38 23.40 -15.96
C ASP A 113 21.35 22.22 -15.91
N THR A 114 22.37 22.30 -15.06
CA THR A 114 23.34 21.22 -14.83
C THR A 114 22.67 20.00 -14.20
N MET A 115 21.76 20.19 -13.23
CA MET A 115 20.97 19.11 -12.66
C MET A 115 20.07 18.45 -13.73
N ALA A 116 19.38 19.24 -14.55
CA ALA A 116 18.49 18.72 -15.59
C ALA A 116 19.26 17.87 -16.63
N GLN A 117 20.45 18.31 -17.03
CA GLN A 117 21.32 17.54 -17.93
C GLN A 117 21.79 16.22 -17.30
N LYS A 118 22.21 16.25 -16.03
CA LYS A 118 22.67 15.05 -15.30
C LYS A 118 21.54 14.04 -15.10
N ILE A 119 20.33 14.50 -14.75
CA ILE A 119 19.13 13.64 -14.63
C ILE A 119 18.76 13.03 -15.98
N ARG A 120 18.79 13.82 -17.06
CA ARG A 120 18.48 13.32 -18.41
C ARG A 120 19.47 12.23 -18.81
N LYS A 121 20.77 12.45 -18.59
CA LYS A 121 21.82 11.47 -18.87
C LYS A 121 21.66 10.19 -18.05
N ALA A 122 21.42 10.31 -16.74
CA ALA A 122 21.20 9.16 -15.85
C ALA A 122 19.96 8.34 -16.19
N LYS A 123 18.94 8.94 -16.83
CA LYS A 123 17.73 8.22 -17.31
C LYS A 123 17.92 7.54 -18.67
N THR A 124 18.87 8.00 -19.48
CA THR A 124 19.11 7.48 -20.85
C THR A 124 20.30 6.54 -20.95
N ASP A 125 21.22 6.55 -19.99
CA ASP A 125 22.26 5.53 -19.91
C ASP A 125 21.62 4.24 -19.39
N PRO A 126 21.61 3.13 -20.18
CA PRO A 126 21.51 1.82 -19.58
C PRO A 126 22.78 1.67 -18.72
N GLU A 127 22.63 1.41 -17.42
CA GLU A 127 23.79 1.22 -16.54
C GLU A 127 24.78 0.16 -17.10
N PRO A 128 26.07 0.22 -16.71
CA PRO A 128 27.19 -0.42 -17.41
C PRO A 128 27.14 -1.95 -17.54
#